data_AF-A0AAV7E1B6-F1
#
_entry.id   AF-A0AAV7E1B6-F1
#
_cell.length_a   1.000
_cell.length_b   1.000
_cell.length_c   1.000
_cell.angle_alpha   90.00
_cell.angle_beta   90.00
_cell.angle_gamma   90.00
#
_symmetry.space_group_name_H-M   'P 1'
#
loop_
_entity.id
_entity.type
_entity.pdbx_description
1 polymer ?
#
loop_
_entity_poly.entity_id
_entity_poly.type
_entity_poly.pdbx_seq_one_letter_code
_entity_poly.pdbx_strand_id
1 'polypeptide(L)'
;MADTPHSSALPPSTSLSVQGNSFNLGPPHGTFILTITNITNSVSLKLDRSNYLLWRSQFLPVLHSQGVMGFINGDIQPPAQFIPIADSTTPNPHYVAWFRVDQTLQSWILATLTPGAVGQMLGLKRAQAMWLTLEQTYASNLQARILHLRMELQNLKKGTMPIFEFLEKAKTLADSLSAAGRPIDQDDLVSYILHGLGSEYEPFL
;
A
#
# COMPACT_ATOMS: atom_id res chain seq x y z
N MET A 1 26.06 9.35 -74.73
CA MET A 1 26.51 8.19 -73.94
C MET A 1 26.71 8.69 -72.51
N ALA A 2 25.60 8.75 -71.76
CA ALA A 2 25.54 9.15 -70.35
C ALA A 2 24.16 8.73 -69.84
N ASP A 3 24.10 7.66 -69.05
CA ASP A 3 22.87 7.13 -68.43
C ASP A 3 23.12 6.91 -66.94
N THR A 4 22.24 7.49 -66.11
CA THR A 4 21.91 7.14 -64.72
C THR A 4 20.57 7.82 -64.41
N PRO A 5 19.78 7.41 -63.39
CA PRO A 5 19.38 6.05 -62.99
C PRO A 5 17.87 5.99 -62.60
N HIS A 6 17.26 4.80 -62.48
CA HIS A 6 16.53 4.43 -61.24
C HIS A 6 16.08 2.96 -61.25
N SER A 7 16.67 2.21 -60.33
CA SER A 7 16.33 0.82 -60.01
C SER A 7 15.09 0.75 -59.13
N SER A 8 14.11 -0.02 -59.57
CA SER A 8 12.96 -0.47 -58.80
C SER A 8 13.40 -1.42 -57.68
N ALA A 9 12.99 -1.15 -56.43
CA ALA A 9 13.11 -2.11 -55.34
C ALA A 9 11.84 -2.05 -54.46
N LEU A 10 11.17 -3.20 -54.35
CA LEU A 10 10.02 -3.47 -53.48
C LEU A 10 10.39 -3.33 -52.00
N PRO A 11 9.45 -2.97 -51.09
CA PRO A 11 9.70 -2.99 -49.66
C PRO A 11 9.68 -4.42 -49.10
N PRO A 12 10.46 -4.73 -48.04
CA PRO A 12 10.47 -6.05 -47.42
C PRO A 12 9.26 -6.22 -46.48
N SER A 13 8.53 -7.31 -46.69
CA SER A 13 7.53 -7.84 -45.76
C SER A 13 8.19 -8.13 -44.41
N THR A 14 7.83 -7.38 -43.37
CA THR A 14 8.33 -7.64 -42.02
C THR A 14 7.43 -8.68 -41.35
N SER A 15 8.01 -9.86 -41.10
CA SER A 15 7.41 -10.99 -40.42
C SER A 15 7.04 -10.66 -38.97
N LEU A 16 5.80 -10.96 -38.58
CA LEU A 16 5.35 -10.97 -37.19
C LEU A 16 5.94 -12.20 -36.47
N SER A 17 7.01 -12.00 -35.69
CA SER A 17 7.47 -12.97 -34.71
C SER A 17 6.78 -12.71 -33.37
N VAL A 18 5.88 -13.60 -32.98
CA VAL A 18 5.27 -13.62 -31.63
C VAL A 18 6.21 -14.38 -30.70
N GLN A 19 7.00 -13.66 -29.91
CA GLN A 19 7.76 -14.24 -28.79
C GLN A 19 8.04 -13.16 -27.71
N GLY A 20 7.52 -13.39 -26.51
CA GLY A 20 7.92 -12.70 -25.26
C GLY A 20 7.16 -11.39 -24.96
N ASN A 21 6.40 -11.40 -23.86
CA ASN A 21 5.54 -10.30 -23.38
C ASN A 21 6.31 -9.00 -23.08
N SER A 22 6.53 -8.13 -24.07
CA SER A 22 7.03 -6.77 -23.85
C SER A 22 6.50 -5.83 -24.94
N PHE A 23 5.94 -4.68 -24.55
CA PHE A 23 5.38 -3.70 -25.49
C PHE A 23 5.96 -2.30 -25.24
N ASN A 24 6.32 -1.63 -26.33
CA ASN A 24 7.09 -0.39 -26.36
C ASN A 24 6.26 0.75 -26.99
N LEU A 25 6.13 1.89 -26.30
CA LEU A 25 5.56 3.14 -26.83
C LEU A 25 6.30 4.34 -26.18
N GLY A 26 6.72 5.32 -26.99
CA GLY A 26 7.53 6.48 -26.59
C GLY A 26 6.76 7.68 -25.96
N PRO A 27 7.48 8.73 -25.50
CA PRO A 27 7.05 9.64 -24.41
C PRO A 27 6.42 10.99 -24.89
N PRO A 28 5.75 11.77 -24.00
CA PRO A 28 6.35 12.40 -22.80
C PRO A 28 6.05 11.73 -21.45
N HIS A 29 5.23 10.68 -21.42
CA HIS A 29 4.94 9.93 -20.19
C HIS A 29 5.75 8.63 -20.20
N GLY A 30 6.73 8.53 -19.30
CA GLY A 30 7.69 7.44 -19.23
C GLY A 30 7.06 6.04 -19.23
N THR A 31 7.86 5.07 -19.68
CA THR A 31 7.51 3.67 -19.81
C THR A 31 7.21 3.02 -18.45
N PHE A 32 5.97 2.60 -18.19
CA PHE A 32 5.63 1.75 -17.04
C PHE A 32 5.59 0.29 -17.49
N ILE A 33 6.72 -0.41 -17.37
CA ILE A 33 6.71 -1.88 -17.48
C ILE A 33 6.38 -2.42 -16.09
N LEU A 34 5.13 -2.83 -15.91
CA LEU A 34 4.77 -3.66 -14.77
C LEU A 34 5.09 -5.11 -15.09
N THR A 35 5.98 -5.70 -14.30
CA THR A 35 6.12 -7.15 -14.32
C THR A 35 4.93 -7.71 -13.55
N ILE A 36 4.09 -8.53 -14.19
CA ILE A 36 2.98 -9.21 -13.50
C ILE A 36 3.61 -10.18 -12.50
N THR A 37 3.78 -9.68 -11.28
CA THR A 37 4.41 -10.39 -10.17
C THR A 37 3.27 -10.91 -9.31
N ASN A 38 3.40 -12.13 -8.79
CA ASN A 38 2.46 -12.62 -7.79
C ASN A 38 2.66 -11.79 -6.51
N ILE A 39 1.83 -10.76 -6.32
CA ILE A 39 1.95 -9.80 -5.21
C ILE A 39 2.01 -10.49 -3.85
N THR A 40 1.37 -11.65 -3.70
CA THR A 40 1.33 -12.38 -2.43
C THR A 40 2.66 -13.02 -2.07
N ASN A 41 3.59 -13.17 -3.02
CA ASN A 41 4.96 -13.59 -2.75
C ASN A 41 5.81 -12.45 -2.17
N SER A 42 5.47 -11.20 -2.48
CA SER A 42 6.19 -10.00 -2.01
C SER A 42 5.55 -9.38 -0.77
N VAL A 43 4.22 -9.46 -0.67
CA VAL A 43 3.41 -9.01 0.45
C VAL A 43 2.68 -10.23 1.00
N SER A 44 3.29 -10.87 2.00
CA SER A 44 2.75 -12.08 2.61
C SER A 44 1.63 -11.78 3.62
N LEU A 45 1.58 -10.55 4.14
CA LEU A 45 0.57 -10.12 5.09
C LEU A 45 -0.74 -9.75 4.40
N LYS A 46 -1.84 -10.31 4.91
CA LYS A 46 -3.18 -9.80 4.59
C LYS A 46 -3.54 -8.68 5.54
N LEU A 47 -3.90 -7.52 5.00
CA LEU A 47 -4.28 -6.35 5.78
C LEU A 47 -5.55 -6.63 6.60
N ASP A 48 -5.41 -6.43 7.90
CA ASP A 48 -6.47 -6.43 8.90
C ASP A 48 -6.35 -5.17 9.78
N ARG A 49 -7.29 -4.99 10.71
CA ARG A 49 -7.42 -3.79 11.56
C ARG A 49 -6.20 -3.54 12.47
N SER A 50 -5.34 -4.52 12.65
CA SER A 50 -4.25 -4.52 13.62
C SER A 50 -2.86 -4.35 13.01
N ASN A 51 -2.71 -4.63 11.71
CA ASN A 51 -1.39 -4.79 11.07
C ASN A 51 -1.10 -3.76 9.96
N TYR A 52 -1.86 -2.67 9.88
CA TYR A 52 -1.74 -1.68 8.81
C TYR A 52 -0.32 -1.15 8.59
N LEU A 53 0.42 -0.82 9.66
CA LEU A 53 1.79 -0.32 9.54
C LEU A 53 2.73 -1.38 8.94
N LEU A 54 2.60 -2.63 9.37
CA LEU A 54 3.41 -3.74 8.84
C LEU A 54 3.04 -4.01 7.38
N TRP A 55 1.75 -4.10 7.06
CA TRP A 55 1.28 -4.28 5.68
C TRP A 55 1.79 -3.14 4.77
N ARG A 56 1.65 -1.89 5.20
CA ARG A 56 2.12 -0.71 4.45
C ARG A 56 3.63 -0.76 4.22
N SER A 57 4.40 -1.22 5.20
CA SER A 57 5.85 -1.36 5.09
C SER A 57 6.30 -2.40 4.06
N GLN A 58 5.48 -3.44 3.80
CA GLN A 58 5.74 -4.43 2.75
C GLN A 58 5.22 -3.97 1.38
N PHE A 59 4.06 -3.31 1.34
CA PHE A 59 3.41 -2.93 0.10
C PHE A 59 4.09 -1.75 -0.61
N LEU A 60 4.53 -0.73 0.15
CA LEU A 60 5.16 0.47 -0.42
C LEU A 60 6.43 0.14 -1.24
N PRO A 61 7.40 -0.65 -0.77
CA PRO A 61 8.58 -1.01 -1.56
C PRO A 61 8.24 -1.67 -2.90
N VAL A 62 7.17 -2.46 -2.96
CA VAL A 62 6.70 -3.06 -4.22
C VAL A 62 6.26 -1.96 -5.19
N LEU A 63 5.46 -0.98 -4.75
CA LEU A 63 5.05 0.14 -5.60
C LEU A 63 6.23 0.99 -6.08
N HIS A 64 7.20 1.24 -5.19
CA HIS A 64 8.41 1.99 -5.53
C HIS A 64 9.28 1.24 -6.55
N SER A 65 9.53 -0.06 -6.35
CA SER A 65 10.33 -0.86 -7.28
C SER A 65 9.72 -0.97 -8.68
N GLN A 66 8.38 -0.88 -8.77
CA GLN A 66 7.64 -0.94 -10.02
C GLN A 66 7.38 0.46 -10.63
N GLY A 67 7.81 1.54 -9.97
CA GLY A 67 7.66 2.91 -10.45
C GLY A 67 6.22 3.44 -10.47
N VAL A 68 5.26 2.76 -9.85
CA VAL A 68 3.82 3.07 -9.97
C VAL A 68 3.26 3.93 -8.84
N MET A 69 4.11 4.48 -7.98
CA MET A 69 3.69 5.33 -6.86
C MET A 69 2.84 6.53 -7.32
N GLY A 70 3.13 7.06 -8.51
CA GLY A 70 2.40 8.17 -9.13
C GLY A 70 0.90 7.91 -9.35
N PHE A 71 0.48 6.65 -9.51
CA PHE A 71 -0.93 6.27 -9.62
C PHE A 71 -1.66 6.33 -8.28
N ILE A 72 -0.92 6.12 -7.19
CA ILE A 72 -1.46 6.03 -5.83
C ILE A 72 -1.54 7.40 -5.17
N ASN A 73 -0.54 8.26 -5.37
CA ASN A 73 -0.56 9.63 -4.83
C ASN A 73 -1.35 10.61 -5.73
N GLY A 74 -1.61 10.25 -6.99
CA GLY A 74 -2.39 11.06 -7.93
C GLY A 74 -1.56 11.95 -8.87
N ASP A 75 -0.24 11.84 -8.83
CA ASP A 75 0.66 12.55 -9.73
C ASP A 75 0.45 12.12 -11.19
N ILE A 76 0.07 10.86 -11.41
CA ILE A 76 -0.25 10.31 -12.74
C ILE A 76 -1.77 10.29 -12.91
N GLN A 77 -2.27 11.37 -13.53
CA GLN A 77 -3.69 11.55 -13.85
C GLN A 77 -4.12 10.64 -15.02
N PRO A 78 -5.39 10.20 -15.05
CA PRO A 78 -5.93 9.45 -16.19
C PRO A 78 -5.94 10.33 -17.45
N PRO A 79 -5.37 9.86 -18.56
CA PRO A 79 -5.52 10.53 -19.85
C PRO A 79 -6.98 10.58 -20.31
N ALA A 80 -7.30 11.46 -21.26
CA ALA A 80 -8.62 11.47 -21.89
C ALA A 80 -8.92 10.09 -22.51
N GLN A 81 -10.13 9.56 -22.29
CA GLN A 81 -10.50 8.22 -22.77
C GLN A 81 -10.58 8.12 -24.28
N PHE A 82 -10.94 9.23 -24.93
CA PHE A 82 -11.09 9.33 -26.37
C PHE A 82 -10.30 10.52 -26.89
N ILE A 83 -9.75 10.37 -28.09
CA ILE A 83 -9.09 11.44 -28.84
C ILE A 83 -9.85 11.71 -30.13
N PRO A 84 -9.99 12.99 -30.53
CA PRO A 84 -10.63 13.35 -31.79
C PRO A 84 -9.75 12.95 -32.98
N ILE A 85 -10.36 12.34 -33.99
CA ILE A 85 -9.74 12.04 -35.29
C ILE A 85 -10.73 12.47 -36.37
N ALA A 86 -10.41 13.57 -37.06
CA ALA A 86 -11.29 14.21 -38.05
C ALA A 86 -12.72 14.41 -37.48
N ASP A 87 -13.73 13.76 -38.05
CA ASP A 87 -15.15 13.85 -37.66
C ASP A 87 -15.59 12.76 -36.68
N SER A 88 -14.66 12.00 -36.09
CA SER A 88 -14.94 10.89 -35.18
C SER A 88 -14.08 10.92 -33.92
N THR A 89 -14.42 10.09 -32.95
CA THR A 89 -13.66 9.88 -31.71
C THR A 89 -13.12 8.46 -31.67
N THR A 90 -11.84 8.29 -31.36
CA THR A 90 -11.23 6.97 -31.18
C THR A 90 -10.71 6.78 -29.76
N PRO A 91 -10.65 5.53 -29.24
CA PRO A 91 -10.09 5.26 -27.92
C PRO A 91 -8.63 5.69 -27.82
N ASN A 92 -8.28 6.37 -26.74
CA ASN A 92 -6.91 6.81 -26.49
C ASN A 92 -6.05 5.63 -26.04
N PRO A 93 -5.00 5.23 -26.79
CA PRO A 93 -4.12 4.15 -26.39
C PRO A 93 -3.39 4.43 -25.07
N HIS A 94 -3.12 5.70 -24.74
CA HIS A 94 -2.54 6.09 -23.45
C HIS A 94 -3.50 5.85 -22.29
N TYR A 95 -4.81 6.10 -22.47
CA TYR A 95 -5.81 5.77 -21.46
C TYR A 95 -5.88 4.26 -21.25
N VAL A 96 -5.87 3.47 -22.33
CA VAL A 96 -5.89 2.00 -22.23
C VAL A 96 -4.67 1.48 -21.46
N ALA A 97 -3.48 2.02 -21.73
CA ALA A 97 -2.26 1.65 -21.02
C ALA A 97 -2.33 2.04 -19.53
N TRP A 98 -2.72 3.29 -19.24
CA TRP A 98 -2.92 3.77 -17.87
C TRP A 98 -3.94 2.91 -17.11
N PHE A 99 -5.06 2.58 -17.75
CA PHE A 99 -6.14 1.80 -17.15
C PHE A 99 -5.66 0.39 -16.79
N ARG A 100 -4.84 -0.26 -17.62
CA ARG A 100 -4.26 -1.58 -17.31
C ARG A 100 -3.39 -1.55 -16.05
N VAL A 101 -2.58 -0.50 -15.88
CA VAL A 101 -1.75 -0.31 -14.68
C VAL A 101 -2.63 -0.10 -13.45
N ASP A 102 -3.64 0.78 -13.54
CA ASP A 102 -4.58 1.02 -12.45
C ASP A 102 -5.37 -0.25 -12.07
N GLN A 103 -5.84 -1.05 -13.03
CA GLN A 103 -6.50 -2.33 -12.76
C GLN A 103 -5.55 -3.35 -12.10
N THR A 104 -4.28 -3.37 -12.50
CA THR A 104 -3.27 -4.24 -11.87
C THR A 104 -3.06 -3.85 -10.41
N LEU A 105 -2.94 -2.55 -10.13
CA LEU A 105 -2.84 -2.05 -8.76
C LEU A 105 -4.07 -2.39 -7.92
N GLN A 106 -5.28 -2.27 -8.50
CA GLN A 106 -6.50 -2.70 -7.80
C GLN A 106 -6.45 -4.18 -7.44
N SER A 107 -6.03 -5.04 -8.38
CA SER A 107 -5.87 -6.47 -8.10
C SER A 107 -4.85 -6.76 -7.00
N TRP A 108 -3.74 -6.00 -6.97
CA TRP A 108 -2.71 -6.15 -5.95
C TRP A 108 -3.19 -5.74 -4.57
N ILE A 109 -3.87 -4.59 -4.49
CA ILE A 109 -4.49 -4.13 -3.26
C ILE A 109 -5.45 -5.21 -2.76
N LEU A 110 -6.44 -5.59 -3.57
CA LEU A 110 -7.47 -6.57 -3.19
C LEU A 110 -6.89 -7.93 -2.78
N ALA A 111 -5.86 -8.43 -3.46
CA ALA A 111 -5.22 -9.71 -3.14
C ALA A 111 -4.53 -9.73 -1.77
N THR A 112 -4.09 -8.56 -1.30
CA THR A 112 -3.42 -8.40 0.00
C THR A 112 -4.37 -7.97 1.12
N LEU A 113 -5.68 -7.96 0.87
CA LEU A 113 -6.69 -7.66 1.88
C LEU A 113 -7.31 -8.92 2.48
N THR A 114 -7.75 -8.82 3.73
CA THR A 114 -8.70 -9.78 4.30
C THR A 114 -10.10 -9.57 3.71
N PRO A 115 -10.98 -10.59 3.71
CA PRO A 115 -12.35 -10.44 3.17
C PRO A 115 -13.13 -9.28 3.77
N GLY A 116 -12.96 -9.03 5.08
CA GLY A 116 -13.59 -7.88 5.76
C GLY A 116 -13.05 -6.52 5.33
N ALA A 117 -11.80 -6.45 4.87
CA ALA A 117 -11.21 -5.24 4.31
C ALA A 117 -11.63 -5.04 2.84
N VAL A 118 -11.73 -6.13 2.05
CA VAL A 118 -12.26 -6.08 0.67
C VAL A 118 -13.67 -5.51 0.63
N GLY A 119 -14.53 -5.84 1.61
CA GLY A 119 -15.88 -5.29 1.71
C GLY A 119 -15.93 -3.76 1.74
N GLN A 120 -14.90 -3.10 2.29
CA GLN A 120 -14.80 -1.63 2.35
C GLN A 120 -14.40 -1.01 1.00
N MET A 121 -13.91 -1.82 0.06
CA MET A 121 -13.47 -1.37 -1.27
C MET A 121 -14.54 -1.51 -2.34
N LEU A 122 -15.70 -2.07 -2.02
CA LEU A 122 -16.76 -2.31 -2.98
C LEU A 122 -17.24 -0.99 -3.59
N GLY A 123 -17.30 -0.95 -4.92
CA GLY A 123 -17.73 0.23 -5.67
C GLY A 123 -16.63 1.25 -5.97
N LEU A 124 -15.43 1.11 -5.39
CA LEU A 124 -14.28 1.92 -5.76
C LEU A 124 -13.72 1.45 -7.11
N LYS A 125 -13.53 2.39 -8.04
CA LYS A 125 -13.14 2.09 -9.43
C LYS A 125 -11.69 2.41 -9.77
N ARG A 126 -10.92 2.99 -8.84
CA ARG A 126 -9.53 3.42 -9.05
C ARG A 126 -8.65 2.95 -7.90
N ALA A 127 -7.43 2.54 -8.20
CA ALA A 127 -6.46 2.13 -7.19
C ALA A 127 -6.16 3.27 -6.20
N GLN A 128 -6.09 4.51 -6.70
CA GLN A 128 -5.94 5.71 -5.87
C GLN A 128 -7.05 5.81 -4.80
N ALA A 129 -8.31 5.61 -5.20
CA ALA A 129 -9.45 5.71 -4.28
C ALA A 129 -9.42 4.59 -3.23
N MET A 130 -9.05 3.37 -3.64
CA MET A 130 -8.84 2.25 -2.73
C MET A 130 -7.74 2.56 -1.70
N TRP A 131 -6.60 3.07 -2.16
CA TRP A 131 -5.48 3.41 -1.28
C TRP A 131 -5.84 4.50 -0.26
N LEU A 132 -6.44 5.61 -0.71
CA LEU A 132 -6.86 6.69 0.17
C LEU A 132 -7.89 6.22 1.21
N THR A 133 -8.81 5.34 0.82
CA THR A 133 -9.80 4.76 1.73
C THR A 133 -9.13 3.90 2.81
N LEU A 134 -8.13 3.09 2.43
CA LEU A 134 -7.34 2.33 3.40
C LEU A 134 -6.57 3.26 4.34
N GLU A 135 -5.86 4.24 3.79
CA GLU A 135 -5.08 5.18 4.60
C GLU A 135 -5.96 5.90 5.62
N GLN A 136 -7.11 6.42 5.20
CA GLN A 136 -8.05 7.09 6.09
C GLN A 136 -8.60 6.15 7.18
N THR A 137 -9.13 4.99 6.77
CA THR A 137 -9.82 4.08 7.69
C THR A 137 -8.86 3.45 8.69
N TYR A 138 -7.67 3.07 8.24
CA TYR A 138 -6.70 2.43 9.11
C TYR A 138 -5.90 3.44 9.93
N ALA A 139 -5.72 4.68 9.46
CA ALA A 139 -5.20 5.75 10.31
C ALA A 139 -6.15 6.04 11.48
N SER A 140 -7.46 6.18 11.24
CA SER A 140 -8.42 6.41 12.34
C SER A 140 -8.45 5.24 13.33
N ASN A 141 -8.44 4.00 12.83
CA ASN A 141 -8.39 2.81 13.67
C ASN A 141 -7.10 2.73 14.49
N LEU A 142 -5.96 3.05 13.88
CA LEU A 142 -4.66 3.07 14.56
C LEU A 142 -4.64 4.12 15.68
N GLN A 143 -5.14 5.33 15.43
CA GLN A 143 -5.22 6.38 16.46
C GLN A 143 -6.13 5.97 17.63
N ALA A 144 -7.31 5.42 17.34
CA ALA A 144 -8.22 4.93 18.38
C ALA A 144 -7.58 3.80 19.20
N ARG A 145 -6.86 2.87 18.55
CA ARG A 145 -6.14 1.79 19.20
C ARG A 145 -5.00 2.31 20.08
N ILE A 146 -4.20 3.25 19.60
CA ILE A 146 -3.13 3.89 20.38
C ILE A 146 -3.72 4.53 21.64
N LEU A 147 -4.81 5.29 21.50
CA LEU A 147 -5.47 5.93 22.63
C LEU A 147 -5.99 4.90 23.63
N HIS A 148 -6.65 3.85 23.14
CA HIS A 148 -7.16 2.77 23.98
C HIS A 148 -6.04 2.07 24.76
N LEU A 149 -4.96 1.66 24.10
CA LEU A 149 -3.80 1.02 24.73
C LEU A 149 -3.13 1.93 25.77
N ARG A 150 -3.04 3.25 25.49
CA ARG A 150 -2.52 4.22 26.47
C ARG A 150 -3.42 4.33 27.69
N MET A 151 -4.73 4.43 27.50
CA MET A 151 -5.68 4.50 28.62
C MET A 151 -5.65 3.21 29.44
N GLU A 152 -5.51 2.05 28.79
CA GLU A 152 -5.42 0.76 29.47
C GLU A 152 -4.14 0.67 30.32
N LEU A 153 -2.99 1.13 29.79
CA LEU A 153 -1.74 1.15 30.55
C LEU A 153 -1.79 2.14 31.72
N GLN A 154 -2.32 3.34 31.51
CA GLN A 154 -2.42 4.38 32.56
C GLN A 154 -3.33 3.96 33.71
N ASN A 155 -4.40 3.22 33.40
CA ASN A 155 -5.34 2.72 34.39
C ASN A 155 -5.01 1.31 34.88
N LEU A 156 -3.86 0.75 34.47
CA LEU A 156 -3.45 -0.58 34.89
C LEU A 156 -3.15 -0.55 36.39
N LYS A 157 -3.90 -1.34 37.16
CA LYS A 157 -3.71 -1.51 38.60
C LYS A 157 -3.39 -2.96 38.88
N LYS A 158 -2.44 -3.22 39.78
CA LYS A 158 -2.16 -4.57 40.27
C LYS A 158 -3.40 -5.16 40.94
N GLY A 159 -4.07 -4.45 41.86
CA GLY A 159 -5.24 -5.00 42.55
C GLY A 159 -4.97 -6.40 43.12
N THR A 160 -5.75 -7.40 42.73
CA THR A 160 -5.61 -8.79 43.19
C THR A 160 -4.71 -9.68 42.31
N MET A 161 -4.20 -9.20 41.17
CA MET A 161 -3.33 -10.02 40.31
C MET A 161 -1.92 -10.17 40.92
N PRO A 162 -1.27 -11.33 40.69
CA PRO A 162 0.12 -11.52 41.08
C PRO A 162 1.01 -10.52 40.33
N ILE A 163 2.09 -10.09 40.98
CA ILE A 163 3.00 -9.05 40.46
C ILE A 163 3.54 -9.41 39.06
N PHE A 164 3.84 -10.68 38.82
CA PHE A 164 4.34 -11.16 37.54
C PHE A 164 3.32 -10.95 36.40
N GLU A 165 2.06 -11.33 36.61
CA GLU A 165 1.00 -11.13 35.59
C GLU A 165 0.74 -9.63 35.34
N PHE A 166 0.83 -8.79 36.38
CA PHE A 166 0.72 -7.35 36.22
C PHE A 166 1.84 -6.78 35.35
N LEU A 167 3.10 -7.17 35.62
CA LEU A 167 4.25 -6.73 34.82
C LEU A 167 4.20 -7.26 33.39
N GLU A 168 3.74 -8.50 33.19
CA GLU A 168 3.53 -9.07 31.86
C GLU A 168 2.46 -8.29 31.08
N LYS A 169 1.35 -7.91 31.72
CA LYS A 169 0.33 -7.03 31.12
C LYS A 169 0.88 -5.66 30.76
N ALA A 170 1.63 -5.01 31.66
CA ALA A 170 2.25 -3.72 31.38
C ALA A 170 3.19 -3.81 30.16
N LYS A 171 4.01 -4.88 30.09
CA LYS A 171 4.92 -5.13 28.98
C LYS A 171 4.19 -5.37 27.66
N THR A 172 3.17 -6.23 27.65
CA THR A 172 2.40 -6.52 26.43
C THR A 172 1.67 -5.30 25.88
N LEU A 173 1.20 -4.41 26.75
CA LEU A 173 0.64 -3.11 26.35
C LEU A 173 1.72 -2.19 25.74
N ALA A 174 2.90 -2.10 26.36
CA ALA A 174 4.02 -1.33 25.83
C ALA A 174 4.50 -1.86 24.46
N ASP A 175 4.63 -3.18 24.32
CA ASP A 175 4.99 -3.86 23.07
C ASP A 175 3.94 -3.59 21.98
N SER A 176 2.65 -3.62 22.33
CA SER A 176 1.54 -3.31 21.41
C SER A 176 1.55 -1.85 20.95
N LEU A 177 1.91 -0.92 21.83
CA LEU A 177 2.08 0.50 21.50
C LEU A 177 3.29 0.74 20.58
N SER A 178 4.39 0.04 20.83
CA SER A 178 5.56 0.03 19.94
C SER A 178 5.19 -0.49 18.55
N ALA A 179 4.49 -1.62 18.47
CA ALA A 179 4.00 -2.18 17.20
C ALA A 179 3.00 -1.26 16.47
N ALA A 180 2.25 -0.43 17.21
CA ALA A 180 1.38 0.61 16.66
C ALA A 180 2.12 1.89 16.23
N GLY A 181 3.46 1.93 16.31
CA GLY A 181 4.29 3.08 15.93
C GLY A 181 4.31 4.22 16.95
N ARG A 182 3.93 3.93 18.21
CA ARG A 182 3.94 4.88 19.33
C ARG A 182 4.59 4.24 20.57
N PRO A 183 5.90 3.95 20.54
CA PRO A 183 6.59 3.42 21.71
C PRO A 183 6.46 4.37 22.90
N ILE A 184 6.43 3.81 24.11
CA ILE A 184 6.47 4.56 25.37
C ILE A 184 7.92 4.63 25.82
N ASP A 185 8.30 5.76 26.39
CA ASP A 185 9.60 5.94 27.03
C ASP A 185 9.76 5.01 28.25
N GLN A 186 10.98 4.56 28.52
CA GLN A 186 11.21 3.63 29.61
C GLN A 186 10.89 4.24 30.98
N ASP A 187 11.19 5.53 31.19
CA ASP A 187 10.93 6.21 32.45
C ASP A 187 9.42 6.40 32.67
N ASP A 188 8.68 6.73 31.60
CA ASP A 188 7.22 6.80 31.62
C ASP A 188 6.59 5.44 31.94
N LEU A 189 7.10 4.36 31.31
CA LEU A 189 6.61 3.01 31.56
C LEU A 189 6.82 2.60 33.02
N VAL A 190 8.00 2.87 33.59
CA VAL A 190 8.28 2.62 35.01
C VAL A 190 7.33 3.44 35.87
N SER A 191 7.14 4.73 35.58
CA SER A 191 6.21 5.59 36.34
C SER A 191 4.78 5.04 36.35
N TYR A 192 4.27 4.54 35.22
CA TYR A 192 2.94 3.91 35.15
C TYR A 192 2.87 2.61 35.94
N ILE A 193 3.90 1.77 35.87
CA ILE A 193 3.99 0.54 36.64
C ILE A 193 3.96 0.86 38.14
N LEU A 194 4.76 1.83 38.59
CA LEU A 194 4.84 2.24 39.99
C LEU A 194 3.50 2.79 40.50
N HIS A 195 2.83 3.65 39.72
CA HIS A 195 1.47 4.11 40.06
C HIS A 195 0.42 3.00 40.05
N GLY A 196 0.69 1.91 39.33
CA GLY A 196 -0.16 0.72 39.27
C GLY A 196 0.02 -0.21 40.48
N LEU A 197 1.16 -0.12 41.17
CA LEU A 197 1.40 -0.82 42.43
C LEU A 197 0.56 -0.15 43.52
N GLY A 198 -0.25 -0.94 44.23
CA GLY A 198 -1.08 -0.43 45.32
C GLY A 198 -0.25 0.13 46.47
N SER A 199 -0.91 0.76 47.44
CA SER A 199 -0.29 1.32 48.66
C SER A 199 0.52 0.28 49.47
N GLU A 200 0.29 -1.00 49.23
CA GLU A 200 1.07 -2.10 49.79
C GLU A 200 2.57 -2.08 49.38
N TYR A 201 2.95 -1.36 48.31
CA TYR A 201 4.33 -1.22 47.85
C TYR A 201 4.93 0.18 48.04
N GLU A 202 4.14 1.19 48.43
CA GLU A 202 4.64 2.54 48.77
C GLU A 202 5.81 2.54 49.79
N PRO A 203 5.84 1.71 50.84
CA PRO A 203 6.95 1.74 51.80
C PRO A 203 8.29 1.20 51.27
N PHE A 204 8.32 0.63 50.06
CA PHE A 204 9.53 0.08 49.43
C PHE A 204 10.00 0.89 48.21
N LEU A 205 9.28 1.95 47.85
CA LEU A 205 9.60 2.91 46.78
C LEU A 205 10.28 4.14 47.35
#